data_AF-A0L0G5-F1
#
_entry.id   AF-A0L0G5-F1
#
_cell.length_a   1.000
_cell.length_b   1.000
_cell.length_c   1.000
_cell.angle_alpha   90.00
_cell.angle_beta   90.00
_cell.angle_gamma   90.00
#
_symmetry.space_group_name_H-M   'P 1'
#
loop_
_entity.id
_entity.type
_entity.pdbx_description
1 polymer ?
#
loop_
_entity_poly.entity_id
_entity_poly.type
_entity_poly.pdbx_seq_one_letter_code
_entity_poly.pdbx_strand_id
1 'polypeptide(L)'
;MDKADMSSYDIAIIGGGISGVGIAQYAAAAGYSTLLIEKGEIGGQTSANSSKLIHGGLRYLESGQVNLVRKSLQERRHLLDFAPSLVKAVPFYIPVYQDSQRNPWTIRAGLSLYALLSEFDPLGRFVSIPAVHWHRFNGLKLQGLKAVFQYWDAQTDDKLLTQAVARSAEALGAHVYAEAEFLQLNHLSEQIDLSFRLRGEVQQIDAKLVINAAGPWVNEVIAKVSPPLAGVELDWVQGAHLLLDLPAPDGILYLESCFDKRVIFVMPWYGQMLIGTTETELTSLDSPPQVTESEINYLLGIYRHYFPLSASIDELKTKIVQTFCGVRVLPKQASSAFERPRDTLMQTSISHPRLLSLYGGKLTTFRSTSAEVLEWVEQKLGKRTPIADIDSLRLS
;
A
#
# COMPACT_ATOMS: atom_id res chain seq x y z
N MET A 1 1.52 -39.53 5.34
CA MET A 1 1.02 -38.14 5.38
C MET A 1 -0.19 -38.11 4.46
N ASP A 2 -1.36 -38.10 5.07
CA ASP A 2 -2.63 -38.20 4.36
C ASP A 2 -2.77 -37.05 3.37
N LYS A 3 -3.10 -37.38 2.12
CA LYS A 3 -3.62 -36.41 1.15
C LYS A 3 -4.95 -35.91 1.70
N ALA A 4 -4.92 -34.85 2.49
CA ALA A 4 -6.12 -34.07 2.77
C ALA A 4 -6.77 -33.75 1.43
N ASP A 5 -8.08 -33.98 1.34
CA ASP A 5 -8.86 -33.75 0.13
C ASP A 5 -8.69 -32.28 -0.29
N MET A 6 -7.86 -32.01 -1.30
CA MET A 6 -7.50 -30.66 -1.77
C MET A 6 -8.68 -29.93 -2.42
N SER A 7 -9.88 -30.50 -2.34
CA SER A 7 -11.13 -30.03 -2.93
C SER A 7 -11.92 -29.08 -2.03
N SER A 8 -11.59 -28.90 -0.75
CA SER A 8 -12.37 -28.02 0.15
C SER A 8 -11.53 -27.18 1.12
N TYR A 9 -11.88 -25.90 1.26
CA TYR A 9 -11.23 -24.93 2.14
C TYR A 9 -12.25 -24.20 3.03
N ASP A 10 -11.84 -23.81 4.24
CA ASP A 10 -12.63 -22.89 5.05
C ASP A 10 -12.67 -21.50 4.36
N ILE A 11 -11.54 -21.06 3.81
CA ILE A 11 -11.40 -19.72 3.23
C ILE A 11 -10.62 -19.80 1.90
N ALA A 12 -11.17 -19.22 0.84
CA ALA A 12 -10.46 -18.96 -0.41
C ALA A 12 -10.28 -17.45 -0.65
N ILE A 13 -9.08 -17.04 -1.04
CA ILE A 13 -8.68 -15.64 -1.22
C ILE A 13 -8.27 -15.44 -2.67
N ILE A 14 -8.85 -14.42 -3.31
CA ILE A 14 -8.56 -14.07 -4.71
C ILE A 14 -7.71 -12.79 -4.70
N GLY A 15 -6.46 -12.91 -5.16
CA GLY A 15 -5.48 -11.82 -5.25
C GLY A 15 -4.33 -11.98 -4.24
N GLY A 16 -3.10 -12.04 -4.76
CA GLY A 16 -1.84 -12.18 -4.01
C GLY A 16 -1.08 -10.87 -3.80
N GLY A 17 -1.79 -9.73 -3.74
CA GLY A 17 -1.24 -8.49 -3.21
C GLY A 17 -1.14 -8.52 -1.69
N ILE A 18 -0.60 -7.44 -1.08
CA ILE A 18 -0.37 -7.37 0.37
C ILE A 18 -1.62 -7.67 1.21
N SER A 19 -2.79 -7.18 0.79
CA SER A 19 -4.05 -7.44 1.49
C SER A 19 -4.38 -8.93 1.50
N GLY A 20 -4.30 -9.59 0.34
CA GLY A 20 -4.62 -11.02 0.24
C GLY A 20 -3.66 -11.90 1.02
N VAL A 21 -2.34 -11.66 0.90
CA VAL A 21 -1.35 -12.47 1.63
C VAL A 21 -1.39 -12.21 3.13
N GLY A 22 -1.70 -10.99 3.57
CA GLY A 22 -1.93 -10.67 4.98
C GLY A 22 -3.12 -11.43 5.54
N ILE A 23 -4.24 -11.43 4.82
CA ILE A 23 -5.44 -12.18 5.20
C ILE A 23 -5.15 -13.68 5.24
N ALA A 24 -4.40 -14.20 4.27
CA ALA A 24 -4.00 -15.60 4.26
C ALA A 24 -3.16 -15.97 5.47
N GLN A 25 -2.22 -15.10 5.86
CA GLN A 25 -1.37 -15.28 7.04
C GLN A 25 -2.21 -15.30 8.33
N TYR A 26 -3.11 -14.34 8.50
CA TYR A 26 -3.99 -14.25 9.68
C TYR A 26 -4.95 -15.45 9.77
N ALA A 27 -5.56 -15.83 8.65
CA ALA A 27 -6.46 -16.98 8.58
C ALA A 27 -5.74 -18.30 8.91
N ALA A 28 -4.56 -18.54 8.34
CA ALA A 28 -3.76 -19.71 8.63
C ALA A 28 -3.26 -19.73 10.07
N ALA A 29 -2.78 -18.59 10.61
CA ALA A 29 -2.40 -18.47 12.01
C ALA A 29 -3.56 -18.79 12.97
N ALA A 30 -4.78 -18.41 12.60
CA ALA A 30 -5.99 -18.72 13.38
C ALA A 30 -6.47 -20.16 13.23
N GLY A 31 -5.89 -20.97 12.34
CA GLY A 31 -6.19 -22.39 12.18
C GLY A 31 -7.26 -22.74 11.13
N TYR A 32 -7.56 -21.83 10.19
CA TYR A 32 -8.46 -22.11 9.07
C TYR A 32 -7.69 -22.70 7.88
N SER A 33 -8.25 -23.72 7.22
CA SER A 33 -7.71 -24.18 5.93
C SER A 33 -7.90 -23.09 4.88
N THR A 34 -6.78 -22.62 4.34
CA THR A 34 -6.74 -21.37 3.57
C THR A 34 -6.11 -21.60 2.19
N LEU A 35 -6.80 -21.16 1.15
CA LEU A 35 -6.32 -21.12 -0.23
C LEU A 35 -6.16 -19.66 -0.66
N LEU A 36 -5.03 -19.29 -1.24
CA LEU A 36 -4.85 -18.04 -1.97
C LEU A 36 -4.47 -18.33 -3.42
N ILE A 37 -5.15 -17.67 -4.36
CA ILE A 37 -4.83 -17.72 -5.78
C ILE A 37 -4.47 -16.33 -6.30
N GLU A 38 -3.39 -16.24 -7.07
CA GLU A 38 -2.89 -15.02 -7.72
C GLU A 38 -2.65 -15.30 -9.20
N LYS A 39 -3.20 -14.44 -10.07
CA LYS A 39 -3.11 -14.61 -11.53
C LYS A 39 -1.69 -14.52 -12.06
N GLY A 40 -0.84 -13.67 -11.47
CA GLY A 40 0.55 -13.48 -11.86
C GLY A 40 1.52 -13.86 -10.74
N GLU A 41 2.52 -13.01 -10.53
CA GLU A 41 3.47 -13.14 -9.41
C GLU A 41 2.90 -12.52 -8.14
N ILE A 42 3.14 -13.17 -7.00
CA ILE A 42 2.81 -12.63 -5.67
C ILE A 42 3.45 -11.24 -5.48
N GLY A 43 2.60 -10.27 -5.15
CA GLY A 43 2.98 -8.87 -4.98
C GLY A 43 3.33 -8.13 -6.27
N GLY A 44 3.08 -8.69 -7.47
CA GLY A 44 3.57 -8.14 -8.74
C GLY A 44 2.89 -6.87 -9.27
N GLN A 45 1.79 -6.43 -8.64
CA GLN A 45 0.97 -5.30 -9.12
C GLN A 45 1.10 -4.08 -8.19
N THR A 46 0.01 -3.48 -7.70
CA THR A 46 0.05 -2.29 -6.82
C THR A 46 0.97 -2.46 -5.61
N SER A 47 1.09 -3.69 -5.08
CA SER A 47 1.97 -4.03 -3.95
C SER A 47 3.48 -4.06 -4.27
N ALA A 48 3.89 -3.88 -5.53
CA ALA A 48 5.28 -3.64 -5.93
C ALA A 48 5.54 -2.19 -6.39
N ASN A 49 4.47 -1.40 -6.49
CA ASN A 49 4.46 -0.10 -7.18
C ASN A 49 3.94 1.02 -6.27
N SER A 50 4.21 0.94 -4.96
CA SER A 50 3.96 2.01 -4.00
C SER A 50 5.13 2.99 -3.92
N SER A 51 4.99 4.04 -3.10
CA SER A 51 6.13 4.91 -2.74
C SER A 51 7.18 4.22 -1.86
N LYS A 52 7.04 2.92 -1.55
CA LYS A 52 7.98 2.15 -0.71
C LYS A 52 8.01 2.63 0.74
N LEU A 53 6.92 3.22 1.23
CA LEU A 53 6.84 3.83 2.55
C LEU A 53 5.85 3.10 3.46
N ILE A 54 6.26 2.91 4.71
CA ILE A 54 5.38 2.59 5.84
C ILE A 54 5.23 3.88 6.64
N HIS A 55 4.21 4.65 6.29
CA HIS A 55 4.00 6.00 6.81
C HIS A 55 2.65 6.15 7.53
N GLY A 56 2.63 6.93 8.61
CA GLY A 56 1.41 7.29 9.33
C GLY A 56 0.49 8.23 8.55
N GLY A 57 1.03 8.96 7.55
CA GLY A 57 0.23 9.75 6.62
C GLY A 57 -0.11 11.13 7.15
N LEU A 58 0.93 11.89 7.49
CA LEU A 58 0.85 13.27 7.99
C LEU A 58 -0.15 14.16 7.25
N ARG A 59 -0.20 14.06 5.91
CA ARG A 59 -1.14 14.81 5.06
C ARG A 59 -2.61 14.56 5.42
N TYR A 60 -2.98 13.35 5.83
CA TYR A 60 -4.39 13.02 6.08
C TYR A 60 -4.96 13.75 7.31
N LEU A 61 -4.10 14.32 8.17
CA LEU A 61 -4.53 15.19 9.26
C LEU A 61 -5.26 16.43 8.75
N GLU A 62 -4.91 16.94 7.56
CA GLU A 62 -5.57 18.11 6.96
C GLU A 62 -7.02 17.83 6.57
N SER A 63 -7.30 16.58 6.19
CA SER A 63 -8.66 16.08 5.91
C SER A 63 -9.38 15.52 7.15
N GLY A 64 -8.81 15.70 8.36
CA GLY A 64 -9.43 15.24 9.60
C GLY A 64 -9.44 13.71 9.81
N GLN A 65 -8.69 12.94 9.02
CA GLN A 65 -8.66 11.46 9.10
C GLN A 65 -7.77 10.96 10.25
N VAL A 66 -8.03 11.43 11.46
CA VAL A 66 -7.21 11.20 12.66
C VAL A 66 -7.09 9.71 12.99
N ASN A 67 -8.19 8.95 12.88
CA ASN A 67 -8.19 7.51 13.16
C ASN A 67 -7.28 6.74 12.20
N LEU A 68 -7.32 7.07 10.90
CA LEU A 68 -6.44 6.46 9.90
C LEU A 68 -4.98 6.75 10.19
N VAL A 69 -4.66 7.98 10.60
CA VAL A 69 -3.28 8.37 10.98
C VAL A 69 -2.82 7.61 12.21
N ARG A 70 -3.65 7.54 13.26
CA ARG A 70 -3.33 6.77 14.48
C ARG A 70 -3.08 5.30 14.16
N LYS A 71 -4.00 4.66 13.42
CA LYS A 71 -3.90 3.26 12.98
C LYS A 71 -2.60 3.03 12.20
N SER A 72 -2.31 3.91 11.24
CA SER A 72 -1.09 3.81 10.42
C SER A 72 0.20 3.99 11.24
N LEU A 73 0.20 4.85 12.26
CA LEU A 73 1.34 5.06 13.16
C LEU A 73 1.59 3.85 14.08
N GLN A 74 0.52 3.23 14.59
CA GLN A 74 0.62 1.99 15.38
C GLN A 74 1.15 0.86 14.50
N GLU A 75 0.60 0.68 13.31
CA GLU A 75 1.04 -0.35 12.36
C GLU A 75 2.49 -0.16 11.93
N ARG A 76 2.94 1.09 11.72
CA ARG A 76 4.36 1.38 11.45
C ARG A 76 5.27 0.85 12.55
N ARG A 77 4.92 1.05 13.82
CA ARG A 77 5.67 0.51 14.96
C ARG A 77 5.70 -1.01 14.90
N HIS A 78 4.53 -1.64 14.73
CA HIS A 78 4.45 -3.09 14.60
C HIS A 78 5.29 -3.64 13.44
N LEU A 79 5.27 -3.01 12.27
CA LEU A 79 6.00 -3.46 11.10
C LEU A 79 7.52 -3.36 11.25
N LEU A 80 8.02 -2.36 12.01
CA LEU A 80 9.44 -2.26 12.35
C LEU A 80 9.91 -3.42 13.23
N ASP A 81 9.06 -3.91 14.12
CA ASP A 81 9.36 -5.05 14.99
C ASP A 81 9.10 -6.41 14.31
N PHE A 82 8.05 -6.47 13.50
CA PHE A 82 7.58 -7.67 12.78
C PHE A 82 8.50 -8.05 11.62
N ALA A 83 9.03 -7.08 10.87
CA ALA A 83 9.86 -7.32 9.71
C ALA A 83 11.13 -6.45 9.73
N PRO A 84 11.97 -6.54 10.78
CA PRO A 84 13.06 -5.60 11.02
C PRO A 84 14.16 -5.65 9.95
N SER A 85 14.26 -6.73 9.17
CA SER A 85 15.18 -6.84 8.03
C SER A 85 14.69 -6.07 6.80
N LEU A 86 13.36 -5.91 6.64
CA LEU A 86 12.71 -5.34 5.45
C LEU A 86 12.21 -3.91 5.67
N VAL A 87 11.73 -3.61 6.87
CA VAL A 87 11.16 -2.31 7.24
C VAL A 87 12.16 -1.56 8.10
N LYS A 88 12.57 -0.37 7.63
CA LYS A 88 13.59 0.45 8.30
C LYS A 88 13.06 1.84 8.58
N ALA A 89 13.29 2.34 9.79
CA ALA A 89 13.02 3.73 10.11
C ALA A 89 13.96 4.64 9.32
N VAL A 90 13.41 5.69 8.71
CA VAL A 90 14.16 6.66 7.92
C VAL A 90 13.75 8.08 8.29
N PRO A 91 14.69 9.04 8.29
CA PRO A 91 14.36 10.43 8.55
C PRO A 91 13.66 11.04 7.34
N PHE A 92 12.57 11.75 7.59
CA PHE A 92 11.87 12.59 6.63
C PHE A 92 12.18 14.04 6.92
N TYR A 93 12.40 14.83 5.87
CA TYR A 93 12.72 16.25 5.94
C TYR A 93 11.68 17.07 5.19
N ILE A 94 11.03 18.00 5.88
CA ILE A 94 10.04 18.93 5.31
C ILE A 94 10.69 20.32 5.25
N PRO A 95 11.27 20.72 4.10
CA PRO A 95 11.64 22.11 3.88
C PRO A 95 10.39 22.96 3.65
N VAL A 96 10.29 24.07 4.35
CA VAL A 96 9.15 25.01 4.29
C VAL A 96 9.63 26.33 3.73
N TYR A 97 9.06 26.74 2.60
CA TYR A 97 9.40 27.96 1.90
C TYR A 97 8.36 29.05 2.14
N GLN A 98 8.71 30.29 1.80
CA GLN A 98 7.83 31.46 1.93
C GLN A 98 6.52 31.34 1.12
N ASP A 99 6.53 30.58 0.03
CA ASP A 99 5.43 30.32 -0.90
C ASP A 99 4.79 28.93 -0.68
N SER A 100 5.21 28.20 0.36
CA SER A 100 4.56 26.96 0.78
C SER A 100 3.15 27.26 1.27
N GLN A 101 2.19 26.41 0.90
CA GLN A 101 0.82 26.45 1.41
C GLN A 101 0.81 26.30 2.93
N ARG A 102 1.67 25.44 3.46
CA ARG A 102 1.80 25.13 4.88
C ARG A 102 2.94 25.95 5.47
N ASN A 103 2.62 26.96 6.27
CA ASN A 103 3.63 27.74 6.98
C ASN A 103 4.30 26.90 8.10
N PRO A 104 5.44 27.37 8.67
CA PRO A 104 6.16 26.61 9.70
C PRO A 104 5.34 26.27 10.96
N TRP A 105 4.40 27.13 11.36
CA TRP A 105 3.54 26.88 12.52
C TRP A 105 2.53 25.77 12.25
N THR A 106 1.94 25.74 11.05
CA THR A 106 1.03 24.68 10.61
C THR A 106 1.74 23.32 10.59
N ILE A 107 2.94 23.24 10.00
CA ILE A 107 3.72 22.01 10.00
C ILE A 107 4.07 21.57 11.42
N ARG A 108 4.49 22.51 12.28
CA ARG A 108 4.80 22.21 13.68
C ARG A 108 3.59 21.67 14.44
N ALA A 109 2.40 22.24 14.24
CA ALA A 109 1.16 21.76 14.85
C ALA A 109 0.81 20.36 14.36
N GLY A 110 0.88 20.11 13.04
CA GLY A 110 0.65 18.80 12.44
C GLY A 110 1.60 17.73 12.98
N LEU A 111 2.90 18.03 13.05
CA LEU A 111 3.91 17.11 13.60
C LEU A 111 3.75 16.90 15.11
N SER A 112 3.28 17.90 15.86
CA SER A 112 2.97 17.75 17.28
C SER A 112 1.77 16.82 17.50
N LEU A 113 0.73 16.95 16.66
CA LEU A 113 -0.40 16.01 16.66
C LEU A 113 0.05 14.61 16.22
N TYR A 114 0.94 14.50 15.24
CA TYR A 114 1.51 13.22 14.81
C TYR A 114 2.30 12.53 15.93
N ALA A 115 3.08 13.29 16.71
CA ALA A 115 3.78 12.80 17.89
C ALA A 115 2.81 12.33 19.00
N LEU A 116 1.71 13.07 19.21
CA LEU A 116 0.67 12.68 20.16
C LEU A 116 -0.04 11.39 19.72
N LEU A 117 -0.43 11.28 18.45
CA LEU A 117 -1.13 10.11 17.90
C LEU A 117 -0.27 8.85 17.83
N SER A 118 1.06 9.02 17.82
CA SER A 118 2.02 7.92 17.98
C SER A 118 2.31 7.61 19.45
N GLU A 119 1.58 8.21 20.39
CA GLU A 119 1.74 8.00 21.84
C GLU A 119 3.16 8.37 22.31
N PHE A 120 3.73 9.41 21.70
CA PHE A 120 5.08 9.94 21.97
C PHE A 120 6.22 8.94 21.78
N ASP A 121 6.01 7.95 20.91
CA ASP A 121 7.05 7.08 20.36
C ASP A 121 8.31 7.87 19.99
N PRO A 122 9.53 7.32 20.18
CA PRO A 122 10.75 7.95 19.69
C PRO A 122 10.69 8.31 18.20
N LEU A 123 10.09 7.46 17.34
CA LEU A 123 9.88 7.72 15.90
C LEU A 123 8.62 8.56 15.63
N GLY A 124 7.87 8.94 16.66
CA GLY A 124 6.80 9.94 16.59
C GLY A 124 7.30 11.36 16.72
N ARG A 125 8.50 11.55 17.29
CA ARG A 125 9.06 12.87 17.57
C ARG A 125 9.57 13.55 16.31
N PHE A 126 9.64 14.87 16.37
CA PHE A 126 10.19 15.72 15.32
C PHE A 126 11.13 16.78 15.90
N VAL A 127 12.02 17.29 15.07
CA VAL A 127 12.92 18.40 15.40
C VAL A 127 12.88 19.46 14.31
N SER A 128 13.21 20.70 14.66
CA SER A 128 13.53 21.73 13.67
C SER A 128 15.03 21.74 13.45
N ILE A 129 15.46 21.64 12.20
CA ILE A 129 16.88 21.67 11.83
C ILE A 129 17.34 23.14 11.85
N PRO A 130 18.36 23.49 12.67
CA PRO A 130 18.90 24.84 12.70
C PRO A 130 19.39 25.30 11.33
N ALA A 131 19.21 26.58 11.01
CA ALA A 131 19.56 27.15 9.70
C ALA A 131 21.03 26.95 9.31
N VAL A 132 21.92 26.98 10.30
CA VAL A 132 23.35 26.68 10.10
C VAL A 132 23.59 25.30 9.49
N HIS A 133 22.68 24.34 9.63
CA HIS A 133 22.80 22.99 9.09
C HIS A 133 22.04 22.75 7.79
N TRP A 134 21.36 23.76 7.22
CA TRP A 134 20.59 23.55 5.98
C TRP A 134 21.47 23.21 4.76
N HIS A 135 22.74 23.61 4.78
CA HIS A 135 23.71 23.29 3.71
C HIS A 135 23.97 21.79 3.56
N ARG A 136 23.63 20.95 4.56
CA ARG A 136 23.77 19.48 4.45
C ARG A 136 22.85 18.87 3.38
N PHE A 137 21.77 19.55 3.03
CA PHE A 137 20.88 19.14 1.94
C PHE A 137 21.47 19.63 0.62
N ASN A 138 22.47 18.90 0.12
CA ASN A 138 23.25 19.29 -1.06
C ASN A 138 22.35 19.66 -2.25
N GLY A 139 22.50 20.88 -2.75
CA GLY A 139 21.75 21.41 -3.90
C GLY A 139 20.34 21.92 -3.59
N LEU A 140 19.84 21.75 -2.36
CA LEU A 140 18.53 22.27 -1.96
C LEU A 140 18.54 23.81 -2.00
N LYS A 141 17.52 24.38 -2.65
CA LYS A 141 17.32 25.83 -2.73
C LYS A 141 17.20 26.44 -1.34
N LEU A 142 18.12 27.34 -0.97
CA LEU A 142 18.05 28.08 0.30
C LEU A 142 17.24 29.38 0.19
N GLN A 143 17.10 29.93 -1.03
CA GLN A 143 16.33 31.15 -1.23
C GLN A 143 14.85 30.94 -0.89
N GLY A 144 14.34 31.77 0.01
CA GLY A 144 12.95 31.69 0.48
C GLY A 144 12.70 30.57 1.51
N LEU A 145 13.69 29.76 1.87
CA LEU A 145 13.57 28.71 2.88
C LEU A 145 13.41 29.34 4.28
N LYS A 146 12.36 28.94 5.00
CA LYS A 146 11.98 29.48 6.32
C LYS A 146 12.22 28.51 7.45
N ALA A 147 12.03 27.21 7.21
CA ALA A 147 12.27 26.17 8.20
C ALA A 147 12.58 24.85 7.50
N VAL A 148 13.27 23.95 8.20
CA VAL A 148 13.35 22.55 7.84
C VAL A 148 12.97 21.73 9.08
N PHE A 149 11.96 20.88 8.96
CA PHE A 149 11.60 19.94 10.01
C PHE A 149 12.11 18.55 9.66
N GLN A 150 12.58 17.82 10.65
CA GLN A 150 12.85 16.39 10.54
C GLN A 150 11.85 15.63 11.41
N TYR A 151 11.23 14.60 10.85
CA TYR A 151 10.45 13.62 11.58
C TYR A 151 10.84 12.21 11.10
N TRP A 152 10.22 11.18 11.67
CA TRP A 152 10.50 9.80 11.30
C TRP A 152 9.27 9.10 10.77
N ASP A 153 9.48 8.26 9.77
CA ASP A 153 8.56 7.23 9.30
C ASP A 153 9.43 6.03 8.86
N ALA A 154 8.89 5.06 8.14
CA ALA A 154 9.66 3.91 7.67
C ALA A 154 9.59 3.72 6.16
N GLN A 155 10.61 3.04 5.63
CA GLN A 155 10.73 2.63 4.24
C GLN A 155 10.83 1.10 4.17
N THR A 156 10.30 0.51 3.10
CA THR A 156 10.33 -0.93 2.84
C THR A 156 10.35 -1.21 1.36
N ASP A 157 10.96 -2.33 0.97
CA ASP A 157 10.62 -2.96 -0.31
C ASP A 157 9.26 -3.64 -0.17
N ASP A 158 8.25 -3.07 -0.83
CA ASP A 158 6.85 -3.47 -0.75
C ASP A 158 6.62 -4.86 -1.37
N LYS A 159 7.31 -5.18 -2.48
CA LYS A 159 7.27 -6.49 -3.10
C LYS A 159 7.90 -7.53 -2.19
N LEU A 160 9.10 -7.28 -1.67
CA LEU A 160 9.77 -8.22 -0.77
C LEU A 160 9.00 -8.43 0.54
N LEU A 161 8.41 -7.36 1.11
CA LEU A 161 7.52 -7.46 2.26
C LEU A 161 6.30 -8.34 1.95
N THR A 162 5.64 -8.10 0.82
CA THR A 162 4.48 -8.90 0.38
C THR A 162 4.85 -10.38 0.22
N GLN A 163 5.97 -10.68 -0.41
CA GLN A 163 6.45 -12.06 -0.60
C GLN A 163 6.88 -12.71 0.73
N ALA A 164 7.45 -11.95 1.66
CA ALA A 164 7.77 -12.47 3.00
C ALA A 164 6.52 -12.82 3.80
N VAL A 165 5.48 -11.99 3.74
CA VAL A 165 4.16 -12.30 4.33
C VAL A 165 3.56 -13.55 3.70
N ALA A 166 3.62 -13.69 2.37
CA ALA A 166 3.13 -14.88 1.67
C ALA A 166 3.85 -16.16 2.12
N ARG A 167 5.18 -16.15 2.18
CA ARG A 167 5.97 -17.29 2.69
C ARG A 167 5.62 -17.62 4.13
N SER A 168 5.34 -16.61 4.96
CA SER A 168 4.89 -16.85 6.32
C SER A 168 3.50 -17.48 6.37
N ALA A 169 2.58 -17.12 5.47
CA ALA A 169 1.28 -17.78 5.36
C ALA A 169 1.44 -19.25 4.96
N GLU A 170 2.32 -19.56 3.99
CA GLU A 170 2.64 -20.93 3.59
C GLU A 170 3.25 -21.75 4.75
N ALA A 171 4.17 -21.15 5.52
CA ALA A 171 4.76 -21.78 6.69
C ALA A 171 3.73 -22.09 7.80
N LEU A 172 2.62 -21.36 7.83
CA LEU A 172 1.47 -21.60 8.72
C LEU A 172 0.43 -22.57 8.14
N GLY A 173 0.66 -23.08 6.92
CA GLY A 173 -0.18 -24.09 6.27
C GLY A 173 -1.18 -23.55 5.23
N ALA A 174 -1.10 -22.28 4.84
CA ALA A 174 -1.89 -21.79 3.70
C ALA A 174 -1.35 -22.37 2.39
N HIS A 175 -2.25 -22.72 1.45
CA HIS A 175 -1.88 -23.01 0.07
C HIS A 175 -1.89 -21.73 -0.75
N VAL A 176 -0.72 -21.31 -1.25
CA VAL A 176 -0.58 -20.08 -2.05
C VAL A 176 -0.16 -20.47 -3.47
N TYR A 177 -1.02 -20.19 -4.44
CA TYR A 177 -0.72 -20.44 -5.85
C TYR A 177 -0.57 -19.13 -6.62
N ALA A 178 0.64 -18.90 -7.12
CA ALA A 178 0.92 -17.93 -8.19
C ALA A 178 0.56 -18.53 -9.57
N GLU A 179 0.43 -17.68 -10.58
CA GLU A 179 0.02 -18.09 -11.94
C GLU A 179 -1.30 -18.89 -11.97
N ALA A 180 -2.20 -18.56 -11.05
CA ALA A 180 -3.50 -19.17 -10.82
C ALA A 180 -4.61 -18.16 -11.14
N GLU A 181 -5.23 -18.28 -12.32
CA GLU A 181 -6.25 -17.35 -12.77
C GLU A 181 -7.64 -17.74 -12.27
N PHE A 182 -8.27 -16.89 -11.47
CA PHE A 182 -9.68 -17.04 -11.09
C PHE A 182 -10.62 -16.97 -12.31
N LEU A 183 -11.50 -17.96 -12.44
CA LEU A 183 -12.42 -18.10 -13.57
C LEU A 183 -13.86 -17.76 -13.20
N GLN A 184 -14.39 -18.40 -12.15
CA GLN A 184 -15.81 -18.26 -11.78
C GLN A 184 -16.03 -18.61 -10.31
N LEU A 185 -17.01 -17.94 -9.71
CA LEU A 185 -17.52 -18.23 -8.37
C LEU A 185 -19.04 -18.47 -8.47
N ASN A 186 -19.50 -19.62 -7.99
CA ASN A 186 -20.92 -19.92 -7.84
C ASN A 186 -21.27 -19.93 -6.34
N HIS A 187 -22.06 -18.95 -5.91
CA HIS A 187 -22.49 -18.83 -4.53
C HIS A 187 -23.74 -19.69 -4.31
N LEU A 188 -23.57 -20.81 -3.60
CA LEU A 188 -24.67 -21.71 -3.22
C LEU A 188 -25.18 -21.34 -1.81
N SER A 189 -26.14 -22.11 -1.28
CA SER A 189 -26.71 -21.85 0.04
C SER A 189 -25.71 -22.07 1.18
N GLU A 190 -24.98 -23.20 1.14
CA GLU A 190 -24.10 -23.63 2.24
C GLU A 190 -22.61 -23.51 1.94
N GLN A 191 -22.24 -23.36 0.67
CA GLN A 191 -20.86 -23.27 0.23
C GLN A 191 -20.71 -22.38 -1.01
N ILE A 192 -19.47 -22.13 -1.39
CA ILE A 192 -19.11 -21.48 -2.63
C ILE A 192 -18.31 -22.47 -3.47
N ASP A 193 -18.75 -22.72 -4.70
CA ASP A 193 -17.96 -23.46 -5.67
C ASP A 193 -17.10 -22.46 -6.45
N LEU A 194 -15.79 -22.66 -6.45
CA LEU A 194 -14.84 -21.78 -7.10
C LEU A 194 -14.04 -22.56 -8.14
N SER A 195 -13.81 -21.95 -9.30
CA SER A 195 -12.92 -22.49 -10.33
C SER A 195 -11.80 -21.52 -10.67
N PHE A 196 -10.61 -22.08 -10.86
CA PHE A 196 -9.42 -21.33 -11.26
C PHE A 196 -8.56 -22.17 -12.22
N ARG A 197 -7.78 -21.51 -13.06
CA ARG A 197 -6.81 -22.15 -13.95
C ARG A 197 -5.44 -22.12 -13.31
N LEU A 198 -4.86 -23.27 -13.04
CA LEU A 198 -3.49 -23.41 -12.55
C LEU A 198 -2.68 -24.21 -13.57
N ARG A 199 -1.61 -23.62 -14.09
CA ARG A 199 -0.71 -24.26 -15.09
C ARG A 199 -1.45 -24.81 -16.32
N GLY A 200 -2.50 -24.11 -16.76
CA GLY A 200 -3.31 -24.49 -17.93
C GLY A 200 -4.49 -25.42 -17.61
N GLU A 201 -4.53 -26.02 -16.43
CA GLU A 201 -5.61 -26.93 -16.02
C GLU A 201 -6.65 -26.22 -15.15
N VAL A 202 -7.93 -26.47 -15.40
CA VAL A 202 -9.02 -25.95 -14.58
C VAL A 202 -9.16 -26.81 -13.33
N GLN A 203 -9.05 -26.16 -12.17
CA GLN A 203 -9.30 -26.74 -10.86
C GLN A 203 -10.67 -26.27 -10.37
N GLN A 204 -11.36 -27.15 -9.64
CA GLN A 204 -12.60 -26.84 -8.95
C GLN A 204 -12.43 -27.17 -7.48
N ILE A 205 -12.82 -26.23 -6.62
CA ILE A 205 -12.76 -26.35 -5.17
C ILE A 205 -14.01 -25.76 -4.53
N ASP A 206 -14.33 -26.27 -3.35
CA ASP A 206 -15.36 -25.72 -2.48
C ASP A 206 -14.72 -24.84 -1.41
N ALA A 207 -15.35 -23.71 -1.11
CA ALA A 207 -14.94 -22.82 -0.03
C ALA A 207 -16.14 -22.43 0.84
N LYS A 208 -15.96 -22.34 2.16
CA LYS A 208 -17.04 -21.85 3.04
C LYS A 208 -17.20 -20.34 2.97
N LEU A 209 -16.09 -19.62 2.78
CA LEU A 209 -16.02 -18.18 2.57
C LEU A 209 -15.05 -17.86 1.42
N VAL A 210 -15.35 -16.79 0.68
CA VAL A 210 -14.42 -16.19 -0.29
C VAL A 210 -14.13 -14.74 0.05
N ILE A 211 -12.87 -14.37 -0.05
CA ILE A 211 -12.38 -13.00 0.15
C ILE A 211 -11.77 -12.50 -1.16
N ASN A 212 -12.45 -11.54 -1.79
CA ASN A 212 -11.97 -10.86 -2.99
C ASN A 212 -11.05 -9.71 -2.59
N ALA A 213 -9.74 -9.94 -2.72
CA ALA A 213 -8.67 -8.99 -2.44
C ALA A 213 -7.90 -8.61 -3.72
N ALA A 214 -8.58 -8.63 -4.87
CA ALA A 214 -7.97 -8.45 -6.19
C ALA A 214 -7.59 -7.00 -6.54
N GLY A 215 -7.58 -6.08 -5.57
CA GLY A 215 -7.13 -4.70 -5.77
C GLY A 215 -7.85 -4.02 -6.94
N PRO A 216 -7.13 -3.45 -7.94
CA PRO A 216 -7.72 -2.83 -9.13
C PRO A 216 -8.74 -3.70 -9.88
N TRP A 217 -8.60 -5.02 -9.81
CA TRP A 217 -9.44 -6.00 -10.50
C TRP A 217 -10.60 -6.54 -9.65
N VAL A 218 -10.88 -5.94 -8.49
CA VAL A 218 -11.98 -6.36 -7.59
C VAL A 218 -13.31 -6.50 -8.32
N ASN A 219 -13.65 -5.59 -9.23
CA ASN A 219 -14.92 -5.65 -9.99
C ASN A 219 -14.89 -6.67 -11.13
N GLU A 220 -13.72 -7.04 -11.66
CA GLU A 220 -13.61 -8.14 -12.62
C GLU A 220 -13.87 -9.49 -11.96
N VAL A 221 -13.48 -9.64 -10.69
CA VAL A 221 -13.84 -10.81 -9.88
C VAL A 221 -15.34 -10.83 -9.62
N ILE A 222 -15.94 -9.70 -9.24
CA ILE A 222 -17.40 -9.59 -9.03
C ILE A 222 -18.19 -9.94 -10.30
N ALA A 223 -17.73 -9.51 -11.48
CA ALA A 223 -18.40 -9.82 -12.74
C ALA A 223 -18.44 -11.33 -13.08
N LYS A 224 -17.62 -12.15 -12.41
CA LYS A 224 -17.55 -13.61 -12.55
C LYS A 224 -18.29 -14.36 -11.43
N VAL A 225 -19.06 -13.65 -10.59
CA VAL A 225 -19.90 -14.22 -9.53
C VAL A 225 -21.29 -14.58 -10.07
N SER A 226 -21.76 -15.77 -9.71
CA SER A 226 -23.12 -16.24 -9.98
C SER A 226 -23.80 -16.68 -8.67
N PRO A 227 -25.06 -16.28 -8.38
CA PRO A 227 -25.88 -15.34 -9.14
C PRO A 227 -25.24 -13.94 -9.28
N PRO A 228 -25.68 -13.10 -10.24
CA PRO A 228 -25.05 -11.81 -10.48
C PRO A 228 -25.04 -10.90 -9.25
N LEU A 229 -23.92 -10.22 -9.03
CA LEU A 229 -23.71 -9.25 -7.97
C LEU A 229 -23.15 -7.95 -8.56
N ALA A 230 -23.66 -6.81 -8.11
CA ALA A 230 -23.13 -5.50 -8.51
C ALA A 230 -21.91 -5.13 -7.67
N GLY A 231 -20.85 -4.66 -8.33
CA GLY A 231 -19.68 -4.08 -7.69
C GLY A 231 -19.91 -2.64 -7.24
N VAL A 232 -18.97 -2.11 -6.45
CA VAL A 232 -18.94 -0.68 -6.09
C VAL A 232 -18.32 0.11 -7.24
N GLU A 233 -18.82 1.30 -7.54
CA GLU A 233 -18.18 2.17 -8.54
C GLU A 233 -16.81 2.65 -8.05
N LEU A 234 -15.82 2.60 -8.95
CA LEU A 234 -14.41 2.89 -8.63
C LEU A 234 -13.88 4.01 -9.52
N ASP A 235 -12.95 4.77 -8.94
CA ASP A 235 -11.96 5.51 -9.71
C ASP A 235 -10.60 4.83 -9.55
N TRP A 236 -9.93 4.66 -10.67
CA TRP A 236 -8.55 4.18 -10.72
C TRP A 236 -7.62 5.38 -10.82
N VAL A 237 -6.71 5.50 -9.86
CA VAL A 237 -5.78 6.62 -9.81
C VAL A 237 -4.35 6.09 -9.87
N GLN A 238 -3.72 6.30 -11.03
CA GLN A 238 -2.33 5.98 -11.27
C GLN A 238 -1.42 6.91 -10.46
N GLY A 239 -0.36 6.35 -9.87
CA GLY A 239 0.75 7.10 -9.33
C GLY A 239 2.07 6.59 -9.87
N ALA A 240 2.82 7.46 -10.54
CA ALA A 240 4.09 7.17 -11.16
C ALA A 240 5.28 7.60 -10.30
N HIS A 241 6.38 6.87 -10.48
CA HIS A 241 7.67 7.12 -9.88
C HIS A 241 8.80 6.95 -10.90
N LEU A 242 9.89 7.69 -10.66
CA LEU A 242 11.11 7.64 -11.48
C LEU A 242 12.29 7.26 -10.59
N LEU A 243 13.04 6.24 -10.98
CA LEU A 243 14.34 5.92 -10.41
C LEU A 243 15.43 6.52 -11.30
N LEU A 244 16.23 7.42 -10.73
CA LEU A 244 17.31 8.11 -11.43
C LEU A 244 18.66 7.62 -10.95
N ASP A 245 19.59 7.45 -11.88
CA ASP A 245 21.02 7.23 -11.60
C ASP A 245 21.70 8.52 -11.15
N LEU A 246 21.27 8.96 -9.96
CA LEU A 246 21.78 10.11 -9.24
C LEU A 246 22.02 9.70 -7.79
N PRO A 247 22.96 10.36 -7.09
CA PRO A 247 23.22 10.07 -5.69
C PRO A 247 21.94 10.15 -4.84
N ALA A 248 21.71 9.10 -4.05
CA ALA A 248 20.63 9.05 -3.09
C ALA A 248 20.73 10.20 -2.06
N PRO A 249 19.61 10.84 -1.68
CA PRO A 249 19.62 11.81 -0.58
C PRO A 249 19.83 11.10 0.78
N ASP A 250 20.36 11.81 1.77
CA ASP A 250 20.62 11.30 3.14
C ASP A 250 19.34 10.89 3.92
N GLY A 251 18.17 11.18 3.36
CA GLY A 251 16.86 10.81 3.89
C GLY A 251 15.77 11.22 2.92
N ILE A 252 14.51 11.10 3.35
CA ILE A 252 13.37 11.35 2.47
C ILE A 252 12.99 12.82 2.53
N LEU A 253 13.01 13.50 1.39
CA LEU A 253 12.50 14.87 1.29
C LEU A 253 10.99 14.81 1.03
N TYR A 254 10.21 15.39 1.94
CA TYR A 254 8.78 15.63 1.80
C TYR A 254 8.61 17.03 1.20
N LEU A 255 8.31 17.10 -0.09
CA LEU A 255 8.25 18.33 -0.86
C LEU A 255 6.81 18.66 -1.26
N GLU A 256 6.50 19.95 -1.32
CA GLU A 256 5.23 20.45 -1.82
C GLU A 256 5.37 20.80 -3.31
N SER A 257 4.53 20.24 -4.17
CA SER A 257 4.54 20.53 -5.59
C SER A 257 4.36 22.03 -5.85
N CYS A 258 5.26 22.60 -6.66
CA CYS A 258 5.17 23.99 -7.11
C CYS A 258 4.02 24.23 -8.11
N PHE A 259 3.38 23.16 -8.61
CA PHE A 259 2.28 23.25 -9.58
C PHE A 259 0.90 23.20 -8.93
N ASP A 260 0.71 22.33 -7.94
CA ASP A 260 -0.62 21.97 -7.42
C ASP A 260 -0.63 21.71 -5.90
N LYS A 261 0.47 22.02 -5.19
CA LYS A 261 0.59 21.95 -3.73
C LYS A 261 0.44 20.54 -3.12
N ARG A 262 0.48 19.50 -3.95
CA ARG A 262 0.49 18.11 -3.52
C ARG A 262 1.83 17.70 -2.94
N VAL A 263 1.83 16.61 -2.18
CA VAL A 263 3.05 16.06 -1.58
C VAL A 263 3.76 15.14 -2.57
N ILE A 264 5.05 15.37 -2.75
CA ILE A 264 5.98 14.54 -3.51
C ILE A 264 7.16 14.18 -2.60
N PHE A 265 7.74 13.03 -2.84
CA PHE A 265 8.90 12.51 -2.16
C PHE A 265 10.10 12.40 -3.10
N VAL A 266 11.26 12.81 -2.61
CA VAL A 266 12.57 12.48 -3.18
C VAL A 266 13.29 11.66 -2.13
N MET A 267 13.60 10.40 -2.43
CA MET A 267 13.99 9.42 -1.42
C MET A 267 15.17 8.56 -1.89
N PRO A 268 15.98 8.05 -0.95
CA PRO A 268 17.01 7.06 -1.28
C PRO A 268 16.34 5.74 -1.65
N TRP A 269 16.86 5.08 -2.69
CA TRP A 269 16.41 3.74 -3.08
C TRP A 269 17.57 2.94 -3.67
N TYR A 270 18.04 1.90 -2.97
CA TYR A 270 19.19 1.07 -3.36
C TYR A 270 20.41 1.88 -3.86
N GLY A 271 20.74 2.98 -3.18
CA GLY A 271 21.88 3.86 -3.54
C GLY A 271 21.58 4.90 -4.62
N GLN A 272 20.40 4.86 -5.21
CA GLN A 272 19.91 5.78 -6.25
C GLN A 272 18.81 6.71 -5.71
N MET A 273 18.38 7.66 -6.54
CA MET A 273 17.32 8.61 -6.21
C MET A 273 15.98 8.17 -6.79
N LEU A 274 14.99 7.97 -5.92
CA LEU A 274 13.61 7.70 -6.29
C LEU A 274 12.74 8.95 -6.10
N ILE A 275 11.97 9.32 -7.11
CA ILE A 275 11.09 10.49 -7.09
C ILE A 275 9.65 10.05 -7.37
N GLY A 276 8.69 10.50 -6.56
CA GLY A 276 7.27 10.25 -6.81
C GLY A 276 6.37 10.82 -5.71
N THR A 277 5.05 10.90 -5.86
CA THR A 277 4.23 10.23 -6.87
C THR A 277 3.32 11.22 -7.59
N THR A 278 2.83 10.82 -8.77
CA THR A 278 1.73 11.50 -9.46
C THR A 278 0.35 11.00 -8.99
N GLU A 279 -0.73 11.65 -9.44
CA GLU A 279 -2.11 11.15 -9.36
C GLU A 279 -2.77 11.47 -10.69
N THR A 280 -2.92 10.45 -11.54
CA THR A 280 -3.55 10.53 -12.86
C THR A 280 -4.76 9.60 -12.87
N GLU A 281 -5.95 10.13 -13.16
CA GLU A 281 -7.15 9.28 -13.26
C GLU A 281 -7.08 8.42 -14.54
N LEU A 282 -7.41 7.15 -14.39
CA LEU A 282 -7.49 6.18 -15.49
C LEU A 282 -8.95 5.91 -15.83
N THR A 283 -9.25 5.85 -17.12
CA THR A 283 -10.59 5.51 -17.63
C THR A 283 -10.81 4.02 -17.77
N SER A 284 -9.76 3.22 -17.96
CA SER A 284 -9.81 1.75 -17.98
C SER A 284 -8.50 1.12 -17.53
N LEU A 285 -8.53 -0.21 -17.30
CA LEU A 285 -7.37 -1.05 -16.97
C LEU A 285 -7.08 -2.10 -18.04
N ASP A 286 -7.61 -1.93 -19.25
CA ASP A 286 -7.47 -2.91 -20.35
C ASP A 286 -6.02 -3.11 -20.77
N SER A 287 -5.16 -2.12 -20.50
CA SER A 287 -3.73 -2.19 -20.73
C SER A 287 -2.98 -1.90 -19.43
N PRO A 288 -1.80 -2.52 -19.22
CA PRO A 288 -0.98 -2.21 -18.07
C PRO A 288 -0.68 -0.71 -17.99
N PRO A 289 -0.88 -0.05 -16.84
CA PRO A 289 -0.60 1.36 -16.66
C PRO A 289 0.88 1.64 -16.97
N GLN A 290 1.14 2.76 -17.66
CA GLN A 290 2.48 3.20 -18.04
C GLN A 290 2.70 4.63 -17.58
N VAL A 291 3.93 4.93 -17.18
CA VAL A 291 4.32 6.30 -16.84
C VAL A 291 4.28 7.16 -18.09
N THR A 292 3.56 8.27 -18.02
CA THR A 292 3.39 9.20 -19.14
C THR A 292 4.48 10.27 -19.18
N GLU A 293 4.69 10.85 -20.36
CA GLU A 293 5.65 11.95 -20.55
C GLU A 293 5.27 13.19 -19.70
N SER A 294 3.98 13.46 -19.49
CA SER A 294 3.52 14.54 -18.62
C SER A 294 3.87 14.28 -17.15
N GLU A 295 3.75 13.04 -16.67
CA GLU A 295 4.15 12.65 -15.32
C GLU A 295 5.66 12.75 -15.11
N ILE A 296 6.46 12.36 -16.12
CA ILE A 296 7.92 12.52 -16.10
C ILE A 296 8.27 14.00 -15.94
N ASN A 297 7.74 14.86 -16.82
CA ASN A 297 8.01 16.30 -16.78
C ASN A 297 7.51 16.95 -15.50
N TYR A 298 6.38 16.51 -14.96
CA TYR A 298 5.85 16.97 -13.67
C TYR A 298 6.82 16.68 -12.52
N LEU A 299 7.28 15.43 -12.39
CA LEU A 299 8.18 15.03 -11.29
C LEU A 299 9.56 15.70 -11.41
N LEU A 300 10.15 15.73 -12.61
CA LEU A 300 11.45 16.38 -12.83
C LEU A 300 11.36 17.91 -12.69
N GLY A 301 10.23 18.51 -13.08
CA GLY A 301 9.97 19.95 -12.89
C GLY A 301 9.92 20.33 -11.41
N ILE A 302 9.24 19.53 -10.59
CA ILE A 302 9.21 19.73 -9.13
C ILE A 302 10.61 19.54 -8.55
N TYR A 303 11.34 18.50 -8.95
CA TYR A 303 12.71 18.30 -8.49
C TYR A 303 13.60 19.52 -8.81
N ARG A 304 13.59 20.02 -10.06
CA ARG A 304 14.36 21.21 -10.44
C ARG A 304 13.96 22.48 -9.69
N HIS A 305 12.69 22.64 -9.32
CA HIS A 305 12.23 23.76 -8.51
C HIS A 305 12.91 23.82 -7.13
N TYR A 306 13.17 22.65 -6.52
CA TYR A 306 13.86 22.53 -5.23
C TYR A 306 15.38 22.42 -5.38
N PHE A 307 15.87 21.94 -6.51
CA PHE A 307 17.29 21.74 -6.82
C PHE A 307 17.69 22.54 -8.07
N PRO A 308 17.73 23.89 -8.01
CA PRO A 308 17.89 24.73 -9.20
C PRO A 308 19.24 24.57 -9.91
N LEU A 309 20.26 24.08 -9.20
CA LEU A 309 21.59 23.80 -9.75
C LEU A 309 21.72 22.39 -10.36
N SER A 310 20.65 21.59 -10.35
CA SER A 310 20.63 20.27 -11.00
C SER A 310 20.68 20.38 -12.53
N ALA A 311 20.95 19.27 -13.20
CA ALA A 311 20.92 19.14 -14.65
C ALA A 311 19.54 19.48 -15.23
N SER A 312 19.49 19.95 -16.48
CA SER A 312 18.27 20.30 -17.20
C SER A 312 17.28 19.13 -17.26
N ILE A 313 16.00 19.39 -17.57
CA ILE A 313 14.98 18.33 -17.63
C ILE A 313 15.39 17.24 -18.62
N ASP A 314 15.88 17.61 -19.81
CA ASP A 314 16.27 16.65 -20.83
C ASP A 314 17.48 15.83 -20.39
N GLU A 315 18.46 16.44 -19.72
CA GLU A 315 19.58 15.70 -19.14
C GLU A 315 19.11 14.75 -18.01
N LEU A 316 18.20 15.18 -17.14
CA LEU A 316 17.64 14.32 -16.08
C LEU A 316 16.86 13.13 -16.66
N LYS A 317 16.15 13.31 -17.77
CA LYS A 317 15.49 12.19 -18.47
C LYS A 317 16.47 11.11 -18.88
N THR A 318 17.68 11.48 -19.34
CA THR A 318 18.74 10.50 -19.68
C THR A 318 19.25 9.73 -18.47
N LYS A 319 18.98 10.18 -17.24
CA LYS A 319 19.36 9.52 -15.99
C LYS A 319 18.30 8.57 -15.46
N ILE A 320 17.10 8.53 -16.05
CA ILE A 320 16.04 7.61 -15.63
C ILE A 320 16.46 6.19 -16.02
N VAL A 321 16.69 5.35 -15.01
CA VAL A 321 17.05 3.93 -15.20
C VAL A 321 15.84 3.01 -15.13
N GLN A 322 14.80 3.44 -14.42
CA GLN A 322 13.55 2.69 -14.30
C GLN A 322 12.40 3.66 -14.03
N THR A 323 11.24 3.32 -14.57
CA THR A 323 9.96 3.94 -14.21
C THR A 323 9.01 2.86 -13.74
N PHE A 324 8.09 3.23 -12.86
CA PHE A 324 6.98 2.34 -12.49
C PHE A 324 5.77 3.16 -12.07
N CYS A 325 4.59 2.54 -12.13
CA CYS A 325 3.37 3.13 -11.63
C CYS A 325 2.46 2.09 -10.99
N GLY A 326 1.80 2.49 -9.91
CA GLY A 326 0.79 1.69 -9.21
C GLY A 326 -0.60 2.31 -9.39
N VAL A 327 -1.62 1.47 -9.39
CA VAL A 327 -3.02 1.92 -9.47
C VAL A 327 -3.67 1.82 -8.11
N ARG A 328 -4.22 2.94 -7.65
CA ARG A 328 -5.01 3.03 -6.43
C ARG A 328 -6.48 2.87 -6.78
N VAL A 329 -7.17 2.08 -5.97
CA VAL A 329 -8.61 1.84 -6.08
C VAL A 329 -9.32 2.70 -5.07
N LEU A 330 -10.12 3.65 -5.54
CA LEU A 330 -10.89 4.54 -4.68
C LEU A 330 -12.37 4.33 -4.97
N PRO A 331 -13.20 3.95 -4.00
CA PRO A 331 -14.65 4.03 -4.16
C PRO A 331 -15.06 5.43 -4.60
N LYS A 332 -15.95 5.54 -5.59
CA LYS A 332 -16.43 6.84 -6.08
C LYS A 332 -17.15 7.60 -4.97
N GLN A 333 -16.76 8.85 -4.78
CA GLN A 333 -17.44 9.83 -3.92
C GLN A 333 -17.41 11.18 -4.66
N ALA A 334 -18.26 12.13 -4.25
CA ALA A 334 -18.35 13.44 -4.90
C ALA A 334 -17.09 14.33 -4.74
N SER A 335 -16.12 13.94 -3.90
CA SER A 335 -14.89 14.68 -3.62
C SER A 335 -13.72 14.25 -4.51
N SER A 336 -12.72 15.12 -4.64
CA SER A 336 -11.52 14.86 -5.46
C SER A 336 -10.75 13.61 -5.02
N ALA A 337 -10.08 12.91 -5.94
CA ALA A 337 -9.22 11.74 -5.64
C ALA A 337 -8.16 11.98 -4.54
N PHE A 338 -7.72 13.24 -4.42
CA PHE A 338 -6.73 13.69 -3.45
C PHE A 338 -7.28 13.71 -2.00
N GLU A 339 -8.57 14.03 -1.84
CA GLU A 339 -9.21 14.22 -0.52
C GLU A 339 -9.86 12.95 0.03
N ARG A 340 -10.12 11.97 -0.85
CA ARG A 340 -10.83 10.75 -0.47
C ARG A 340 -10.07 9.90 0.54
N PRO A 341 -10.78 9.25 1.49
CA PRO A 341 -10.18 8.32 2.42
C PRO A 341 -9.40 7.23 1.69
N ARG A 342 -8.22 6.92 2.22
CA ARG A 342 -7.36 5.85 1.70
C ARG A 342 -7.48 4.58 2.55
N ASP A 343 -8.53 4.49 3.36
CA ASP A 343 -8.82 3.31 4.18
C ASP A 343 -9.43 2.20 3.32
N THR A 344 -9.43 0.98 3.83
CA THR A 344 -10.04 -0.17 3.17
C THR A 344 -11.55 -0.13 3.38
N LEU A 345 -12.32 -0.25 2.30
CA LEU A 345 -13.77 -0.51 2.36
C LEU A 345 -14.01 -2.02 2.26
N MET A 346 -14.59 -2.60 3.31
CA MET A 346 -15.04 -3.99 3.38
C MET A 346 -16.52 -4.06 2.98
N GLN A 347 -16.81 -4.66 1.82
CA GLN A 347 -18.17 -4.78 1.31
C GLN A 347 -18.67 -6.22 1.35
N THR A 348 -19.82 -6.42 1.97
CA THR A 348 -20.59 -7.68 1.94
C THR A 348 -21.96 -7.43 1.30
N SER A 349 -22.61 -8.50 0.81
CA SER A 349 -24.00 -8.44 0.35
C SER A 349 -24.86 -9.44 1.10
N ILE A 350 -26.11 -9.07 1.41
CA ILE A 350 -27.10 -9.98 2.01
C ILE A 350 -27.38 -11.15 1.07
N SER A 351 -27.34 -10.93 -0.26
CA SER A 351 -27.54 -11.99 -1.26
C SER A 351 -26.34 -12.94 -1.37
N HIS A 352 -25.16 -12.54 -0.90
CA HIS A 352 -23.92 -13.30 -0.98
C HIS A 352 -23.19 -13.27 0.37
N PRO A 353 -23.79 -13.81 1.45
CA PRO A 353 -23.31 -13.63 2.82
C PRO A 353 -21.95 -14.29 3.11
N ARG A 354 -21.43 -15.09 2.18
CA ARG A 354 -20.14 -15.81 2.26
C ARG A 354 -19.04 -15.16 1.41
N LEU A 355 -19.33 -14.05 0.73
CA LEU A 355 -18.37 -13.29 -0.07
C LEU A 355 -18.09 -11.92 0.56
N LEU A 356 -16.82 -11.65 0.83
CA LEU A 356 -16.33 -10.35 1.27
C LEU A 356 -15.43 -9.75 0.17
N SER A 357 -15.66 -8.49 -0.20
CA SER A 357 -14.81 -7.78 -1.17
C SER A 357 -14.13 -6.57 -0.54
N LEU A 358 -12.84 -6.41 -0.84
CA LEU A 358 -12.02 -5.32 -0.34
C LEU A 358 -11.76 -4.29 -1.43
N TYR A 359 -12.06 -3.03 -1.13
CA TYR A 359 -11.81 -1.90 -2.01
C TYR A 359 -10.81 -0.95 -1.35
N GLY A 360 -9.73 -0.62 -2.06
CA GLY A 360 -8.68 0.26 -1.55
C GLY A 360 -7.73 -0.41 -0.56
N GLY A 361 -7.36 0.32 0.49
CA GLY A 361 -6.37 -0.10 1.48
C GLY A 361 -4.95 0.40 1.20
N LYS A 362 -4.08 0.22 2.20
CA LYS A 362 -2.68 0.66 2.17
C LYS A 362 -1.76 -0.48 2.57
N LEU A 363 -0.54 -0.43 2.04
CA LEU A 363 0.57 -1.25 2.53
C LEU A 363 0.74 -1.08 4.04
N THR A 364 0.73 0.14 4.58
CA THR A 364 0.93 0.37 6.02
C THR A 364 -0.08 -0.37 6.91
N THR A 365 -1.35 -0.46 6.51
CA THR A 365 -2.45 -0.94 7.38
C THR A 365 -2.90 -2.36 7.05
N PHE A 366 -2.10 -3.14 6.32
CA PHE A 366 -2.53 -4.46 5.87
C PHE A 366 -2.81 -5.42 7.04
N ARG A 367 -2.03 -5.34 8.13
CA ARG A 367 -2.18 -6.23 9.30
C ARG A 367 -3.51 -5.98 9.99
N SER A 368 -3.78 -4.72 10.31
CA SER A 368 -5.03 -4.30 10.92
C SER A 368 -6.25 -4.56 10.03
N THR A 369 -6.16 -4.37 8.71
CA THR A 369 -7.22 -4.84 7.79
C THR A 369 -7.38 -6.36 7.82
N SER A 370 -6.28 -7.12 7.92
CA SER A 370 -6.34 -8.59 8.01
C SER A 370 -6.99 -9.07 9.32
N ALA A 371 -6.76 -8.35 10.43
CA ALA A 371 -7.42 -8.60 11.70
C ALA A 371 -8.94 -8.36 11.62
N GLU A 372 -9.38 -7.25 11.01
CA GLU A 372 -10.81 -6.95 10.79
C GLU A 372 -11.49 -8.02 9.90
N VAL A 373 -10.78 -8.49 8.86
CA VAL A 373 -11.26 -9.59 8.01
C VAL A 373 -11.35 -10.90 8.79
N LEU A 374 -10.39 -11.18 9.67
CA LEU A 374 -10.41 -12.36 10.54
C LEU A 374 -11.59 -12.32 11.51
N GLU A 375 -11.90 -11.16 12.10
CA GLU A 375 -13.10 -11.00 12.95
C GLU A 375 -14.39 -11.34 12.19
N TRP A 376 -14.51 -10.90 10.93
CA TRP A 376 -15.64 -11.27 10.07
C TRP A 376 -15.68 -12.78 9.79
N VAL A 377 -14.53 -13.40 9.52
CA VAL A 377 -14.42 -14.86 9.35
C VAL A 377 -14.87 -15.60 10.61
N GLU A 378 -14.40 -15.19 11.79
CA GLU A 378 -14.74 -15.80 13.08
C GLU A 378 -16.24 -15.69 13.38
N GLN A 379 -16.88 -14.58 13.03
CA GLN A 379 -18.34 -14.42 13.18
C GLN A 379 -19.13 -15.39 12.29
N LYS A 380 -18.57 -15.80 11.14
CA LYS A 380 -19.26 -16.67 10.16
C LYS A 380 -18.98 -18.15 10.38
N LEU A 381 -17.74 -18.51 10.71
CA LEU A 381 -17.30 -19.91 10.84
C LEU A 381 -17.07 -20.36 12.29
N GLY A 382 -17.12 -19.43 13.24
CA GLY A 382 -16.72 -19.66 14.63
C GLY A 382 -15.20 -19.65 14.81
N LYS A 383 -14.74 -19.33 16.02
CA LYS A 383 -13.31 -19.33 16.36
C LYS A 383 -12.73 -20.74 16.31
N ARG A 384 -11.47 -20.85 15.91
CA ARG A 384 -10.68 -22.08 15.90
C ARG A 384 -9.59 -22.02 16.96
N THR A 385 -8.85 -23.13 17.13
CA THR A 385 -7.65 -23.12 17.96
C THR A 385 -6.51 -22.49 17.15
N PRO A 386 -5.92 -21.37 17.59
CA PRO A 386 -4.84 -20.72 16.86
C PRO A 386 -3.61 -21.64 16.76
N ILE A 387 -2.98 -21.63 15.58
CA ILE A 387 -1.71 -22.33 15.31
C ILE A 387 -0.52 -21.43 15.69
N ALA A 388 -0.67 -20.11 15.60
CA ALA A 388 0.35 -19.14 15.98
C ALA A 388 -0.25 -17.82 16.48
N ASP A 389 0.51 -17.10 17.30
CA ASP A 389 0.21 -15.72 17.67
C ASP A 389 0.83 -14.76 16.65
N ILE A 390 -0.02 -14.15 15.82
CA ILE A 390 0.35 -13.27 14.71
C ILE A 390 1.12 -12.00 15.14
N ASP A 391 0.94 -11.55 16.38
CA ASP A 391 1.63 -10.37 16.92
C ASP A 391 3.02 -10.70 17.45
N SER A 392 3.28 -11.98 17.71
CA SER A 392 4.60 -12.49 18.09
C SER A 392 5.46 -12.98 16.91
N LEU A 393 4.84 -13.18 15.74
CA LEU A 393 5.54 -13.63 14.54
C LEU A 393 6.59 -12.59 14.11
N ARG A 394 7.71 -13.09 13.57
CA ARG A 394 8.70 -12.25 12.89
C ARG A 394 8.92 -12.77 11.49
N LEU A 395 8.91 -11.89 10.51
CA LEU A 395 9.31 -12.21 9.15
C LEU A 395 10.83 -12.27 9.09
N SER A 396 11.35 -13.44 8.75
CA SER A 396 12.75 -13.68 8.42
C SER A 396 13.05 -13.33 6.98
#